data_AF-A8F3Y4-F1
#
_entry.id   AF-A8F3Y4-F1
#
_cell.length_a   1.000
_cell.length_b   1.000
_cell.length_c   1.000
_cell.angle_alpha   90.00
_cell.angle_beta   90.00
_cell.angle_gamma   90.00
#
_symmetry.space_group_name_H-M   'P 1'
#
loop_
_entity.id
_entity.type
_entity.pdbx_description
1 polymer ?
#
loop_
_entity_poly.entity_id
_entity_poly.type
_entity_poly.pdbx_seq_one_letter_code
_entity_poly.pdbx_strand_id
1 'polypeptide(L)'
;MPNFEQLFAHSSDYILLMLETWYIVIPISAFLIFAAKHVEKVSVSLFGFLLGGFVLFPVLVDRFEAFRQWISTSEVNQYIAFFVISVLCAIVLYVLFRVFIFLVGFLATMGMVYYVVDFVVKRFELLANMNQFVQENWFMILLAVSAGCGIIGGLLATNRSSSVVAVLSLLAGSAALSVEIVGWSYLFATQDKQKVSELFSKPAALAVFIVITAVLFVAGLYFNFSRGKKRQENKPQ
;
A
#
# COMPACT_ATOMS: atom_id res chain seq x y z
N MET A 1 -10.67 12.53 22.37
CA MET A 1 -10.24 11.44 21.46
C MET A 1 -11.45 10.53 21.27
N PRO A 2 -11.86 10.18 20.05
CA PRO A 2 -12.96 9.24 19.88
C PRO A 2 -12.54 7.90 20.50
N ASN A 3 -13.43 7.31 21.31
CA ASN A 3 -13.20 6.01 21.91
C ASN A 3 -13.10 4.96 20.79
N PHE A 4 -12.23 3.96 20.95
CA PHE A 4 -12.05 2.86 19.99
C PHE A 4 -13.39 2.19 19.58
N GLU A 5 -14.37 2.22 20.49
CA GLU A 5 -15.73 1.72 20.23
C GLU A 5 -16.52 2.52 19.18
N GLN A 6 -16.32 3.84 19.08
CA GLN A 6 -16.96 4.67 18.04
C GLN A 6 -16.40 4.36 16.64
N LEU A 7 -15.10 4.05 16.56
CA LEU A 7 -14.45 3.58 15.33
C LEU A 7 -15.01 2.23 14.86
N PHE A 8 -15.36 1.33 15.79
CA PHE A 8 -15.99 0.04 15.47
C PHE A 8 -17.47 0.18 15.11
N ALA A 9 -18.23 1.06 15.77
CA ALA A 9 -19.63 1.31 15.43
C ALA A 9 -19.77 1.80 13.98
N HIS A 10 -18.91 2.72 13.54
CA HIS A 10 -18.90 3.24 12.17
C HIS A 10 -18.29 2.27 11.15
N SER A 11 -17.45 1.31 11.59
CA SER A 11 -16.88 0.28 10.69
C SER A 11 -17.94 -0.59 10.00
N SER A 12 -19.09 -0.78 10.66
CA SER A 12 -20.25 -1.49 10.13
C SER A 12 -20.83 -0.79 8.90
N ASP A 13 -20.93 0.53 8.94
CA ASP A 13 -21.46 1.33 7.83
C ASP A 13 -20.49 1.33 6.64
N TYR A 14 -19.18 1.24 6.88
CA TYR A 14 -18.18 1.16 5.81
C TYR A 14 -18.13 -0.19 5.13
N ILE A 15 -18.38 -1.28 5.86
CA ILE A 15 -18.54 -2.62 5.27
C ILE A 15 -19.77 -2.65 4.36
N LEU A 16 -20.89 -2.06 4.80
CA LEU A 16 -22.09 -1.93 3.98
C LEU A 16 -21.84 -1.04 2.76
N LEU A 17 -21.10 0.06 2.91
CA LEU A 17 -20.70 0.91 1.78
C LEU A 17 -19.83 0.16 0.76
N MET A 18 -18.90 -0.69 1.19
CA MET A 18 -18.13 -1.57 0.29
C MET A 18 -19.07 -2.46 -0.51
N LEU A 19 -19.95 -3.19 0.19
CA LEU A 19 -20.95 -4.08 -0.42
C LEU A 19 -21.89 -3.37 -1.39
N GLU A 20 -22.31 -2.13 -1.10
CA GLU A 20 -23.16 -1.34 -1.99
C GLU A 20 -22.38 -0.85 -3.22
N THR A 21 -21.07 -0.60 -3.06
CA THR A 21 -20.16 -0.21 -4.14
C THR A 21 -19.43 -1.39 -4.78
N TRP A 22 -19.96 -2.62 -4.66
CA TRP A 22 -19.37 -3.86 -5.18
C TRP A 22 -18.96 -3.78 -6.66
N TYR A 23 -19.73 -3.05 -7.46
CA TYR A 23 -19.49 -2.86 -8.90
C TYR A 23 -18.21 -2.06 -9.20
N ILE A 24 -17.67 -1.35 -8.20
CA ILE A 24 -16.36 -0.67 -8.25
C ILE A 24 -15.32 -1.52 -7.52
N VAL A 25 -15.64 -1.99 -6.31
CA VAL A 25 -14.69 -2.66 -5.41
C VAL A 25 -14.21 -3.98 -6.01
N ILE A 26 -15.09 -4.81 -6.56
CA ILE A 26 -14.72 -6.12 -7.11
C ILE A 26 -13.79 -5.97 -8.32
N PRO A 27 -14.10 -5.16 -9.35
CA PRO A 27 -13.18 -4.97 -10.48
C PRO A 27 -11.83 -4.41 -10.08
N ILE A 28 -11.78 -3.42 -9.18
CA ILE A 28 -10.53 -2.84 -8.69
C ILE A 28 -9.71 -3.90 -7.94
N SER A 29 -10.35 -4.66 -7.05
CA SER A 29 -9.68 -5.65 -6.23
C SER A 29 -9.15 -6.82 -7.07
N ALA A 30 -9.94 -7.30 -8.03
CA ALA A 30 -9.50 -8.30 -9.00
C ALA A 30 -8.32 -7.77 -9.84
N PHE A 31 -8.38 -6.52 -10.30
CA PHE A 31 -7.28 -5.89 -11.01
C PHE A 31 -6.01 -5.82 -10.17
N LEU A 32 -6.11 -5.41 -8.90
CA LEU A 32 -4.99 -5.37 -7.97
C LEU A 32 -4.40 -6.77 -7.72
N ILE A 33 -5.21 -7.82 -7.70
CA ILE A 33 -4.71 -9.19 -7.53
C ILE A 33 -3.99 -9.70 -8.78
N PHE A 34 -4.54 -9.48 -9.98
CA PHE A 34 -4.02 -10.11 -11.20
C PHE A 34 -3.03 -9.25 -12.00
N ALA A 35 -3.13 -7.92 -11.92
CA ALA A 35 -2.40 -6.99 -12.77
C ALA A 35 -1.36 -6.15 -12.02
N ALA A 36 -1.27 -6.23 -10.69
CA ALA A 36 -0.50 -5.24 -9.93
C ALA A 36 1.00 -5.18 -10.27
N LYS A 37 1.59 -6.30 -10.65
CA LYS A 37 2.99 -6.35 -11.10
C LYS A 37 3.22 -5.70 -12.48
N HIS A 38 2.21 -5.74 -13.34
CA HIS A 38 2.34 -5.28 -14.72
C HIS A 38 2.07 -3.79 -14.89
N VAL A 39 1.28 -3.21 -13.98
CA VAL A 39 0.83 -1.81 -14.09
C VAL A 39 1.02 -1.09 -12.76
N GLU A 40 2.28 -0.93 -12.36
CA GLU A 40 2.69 -0.32 -11.08
C GLU A 40 1.97 1.01 -10.82
N LYS A 41 2.00 1.92 -11.81
CA LYS A 41 1.39 3.26 -11.71
C LYS A 41 -0.12 3.21 -11.43
N VAL A 42 -0.83 2.32 -12.14
CA VAL A 42 -2.28 2.16 -11.98
C VAL A 42 -2.59 1.49 -10.65
N SER A 43 -1.75 0.56 -10.20
CA SER A 43 -1.95 -0.17 -8.94
C SER A 43 -1.77 0.71 -7.72
N VAL A 44 -0.77 1.61 -7.73
CA VAL A 44 -0.61 2.64 -6.70
C VAL A 44 -1.80 3.59 -6.67
N SER A 45 -2.29 4.01 -7.83
CA SER A 45 -3.46 4.89 -7.94
C SER A 45 -4.73 4.22 -7.40
N LEU A 46 -4.99 2.97 -7.81
CA LEU A 46 -6.14 2.19 -7.34
C LEU A 46 -6.05 1.87 -5.84
N PHE A 47 -4.85 1.60 -5.33
CA PHE A 47 -4.63 1.44 -3.89
C PHE A 47 -4.90 2.74 -3.13
N GLY A 48 -4.42 3.89 -3.64
CA GLY A 48 -4.72 5.19 -3.07
C GLY A 48 -6.21 5.54 -3.15
N PHE A 49 -6.90 5.12 -4.21
CA PHE A 49 -8.36 5.26 -4.33
C PHE A 49 -9.09 4.48 -3.23
N LEU A 50 -8.75 3.21 -3.03
CA LEU A 50 -9.34 2.38 -1.97
C LEU A 50 -9.05 2.97 -0.58
N LEU A 51 -7.82 3.41 -0.32
CA LEU A 51 -7.48 4.07 0.94
C LEU A 51 -8.27 5.36 1.14
N GLY A 52 -8.40 6.18 0.09
CA GLY A 52 -9.16 7.42 0.16
C GLY A 52 -10.62 7.18 0.50
N GLY A 53 -11.27 6.24 -0.18
CA GLY A 53 -12.69 5.95 0.00
C GLY A 53 -13.02 5.19 1.29
N PHE A 54 -12.22 4.19 1.64
CA PHE A 54 -12.57 3.28 2.75
C PHE A 54 -11.78 3.53 4.04
N VAL A 55 -10.80 4.43 4.03
CA VAL A 55 -10.01 4.78 5.23
C VAL A 55 -9.96 6.28 5.47
N LEU A 56 -9.75 7.12 4.46
CA LEU A 56 -9.64 8.56 4.67
C LEU A 56 -11.01 9.24 4.78
N PHE A 57 -11.94 8.92 3.89
CA PHE A 57 -13.33 9.37 3.93
C PHE A 57 -13.99 9.11 5.29
N PRO A 58 -13.98 7.88 5.87
CA PRO A 58 -14.59 7.65 7.17
C PRO A 58 -13.97 8.51 8.28
N VAL A 59 -12.64 8.63 8.28
CA VAL A 59 -11.92 9.48 9.23
C VAL A 59 -12.32 10.95 9.10
N LEU A 60 -12.54 11.45 7.88
CA LEU A 60 -13.03 12.81 7.66
C LEU A 60 -14.45 13.00 8.20
N VAL A 61 -15.34 12.03 7.99
CA VAL A 61 -16.72 12.04 8.51
C VAL A 61 -16.78 12.04 10.03
N ASP A 62 -15.87 11.34 10.68
CA ASP A 62 -15.86 11.22 12.14
C ASP A 62 -15.16 12.38 12.85
N ARG A 63 -14.22 13.05 12.17
CA ARG A 63 -13.41 14.11 12.78
C ARG A 63 -13.91 15.51 12.49
N PHE A 64 -14.71 15.70 11.43
CA PHE A 64 -15.16 17.02 11.00
C PHE A 64 -16.69 17.08 10.90
N GLU A 65 -17.32 17.69 11.90
CA GLU A 65 -18.79 17.84 11.96
C GLU A 65 -19.36 18.60 10.76
N ALA A 66 -18.70 19.66 10.30
CA ALA A 66 -19.11 20.43 9.12
C ALA A 66 -19.10 19.57 7.84
N PHE A 67 -18.12 18.67 7.71
CA PHE A 67 -18.04 17.75 6.60
C PHE A 67 -19.16 16.70 6.67
N ARG A 68 -19.39 16.14 7.86
CA ARG A 68 -20.51 15.20 8.13
C ARG A 68 -21.86 15.82 7.77
N GLN A 69 -22.14 17.06 8.22
CA GLN A 69 -23.38 17.76 7.91
C GLN A 69 -23.59 17.96 6.40
N TRP A 70 -22.53 18.36 5.70
CA TRP A 70 -22.59 18.57 4.25
C TRP A 70 -22.88 17.28 3.47
N ILE A 71 -22.26 16.16 3.82
CA ILE A 71 -22.53 14.88 3.15
C ILE A 71 -23.91 14.31 3.52
N SER A 72 -24.41 14.56 4.73
CA SER A 72 -25.75 14.10 5.15
C SER A 72 -26.90 14.89 4.52
N THR A 73 -26.62 16.01 3.85
CA THR A 73 -27.62 16.85 3.18
C THR A 73 -28.22 16.15 1.96
N SER A 74 -27.47 15.28 1.28
CA SER A 74 -27.95 14.52 0.12
C SER A 74 -27.08 13.29 -0.12
N GLU A 75 -27.70 12.17 -0.49
CA GLU A 75 -26.97 10.95 -0.92
C GLU A 75 -26.00 11.25 -2.07
N VAL A 76 -26.35 12.18 -2.96
CA VAL A 76 -25.49 12.59 -4.07
C VAL A 76 -24.20 13.24 -3.55
N ASN A 77 -24.28 14.06 -2.50
CA ASN A 77 -23.09 14.67 -1.89
C ASN A 77 -22.18 13.63 -1.28
N GLN A 78 -22.73 12.58 -0.66
CA GLN A 78 -21.96 11.48 -0.10
C GLN A 78 -21.17 10.74 -1.18
N TYR A 79 -21.79 10.39 -2.31
CA TYR A 79 -21.10 9.74 -3.43
C TYR A 79 -20.04 10.64 -4.07
N ILE A 80 -20.34 11.93 -4.27
CA ILE A 80 -19.38 12.91 -4.82
C ILE A 80 -18.18 13.04 -3.87
N ALA A 81 -18.44 13.21 -2.58
CA ALA A 81 -17.40 13.38 -1.58
C ALA A 81 -16.49 12.15 -1.49
N PHE A 82 -17.08 10.95 -1.47
CA PHE A 82 -16.36 9.68 -1.49
C PHE A 82 -15.44 9.62 -2.72
N PHE A 83 -15.99 9.90 -3.91
CA PHE A 83 -15.23 9.84 -5.15
C PHE A 83 -14.09 10.86 -5.19
N VAL A 84 -14.36 12.12 -4.83
CA VAL A 84 -13.37 13.20 -4.83
C VAL A 84 -12.23 12.90 -3.86
N ILE A 85 -12.53 12.46 -2.63
CA ILE A 85 -11.52 12.10 -1.63
C ILE A 85 -10.69 10.90 -2.11
N SER A 86 -11.34 9.91 -2.71
CA SER A 86 -10.67 8.74 -3.28
C SER A 86 -9.69 9.13 -4.40
N VAL A 87 -10.12 10.00 -5.33
CA VAL A 87 -9.26 10.50 -6.41
C VAL A 87 -8.12 11.37 -5.89
N LEU A 88 -8.38 12.27 -4.94
CA LEU A 88 -7.33 13.08 -4.32
C LEU A 88 -6.30 12.20 -3.61
N CYS A 89 -6.75 11.19 -2.86
CA CYS A 89 -5.87 10.25 -2.19
C CYS A 89 -5.03 9.44 -3.21
N ALA A 90 -5.64 9.00 -4.31
CA ALA A 90 -4.93 8.33 -5.40
C ALA A 90 -3.81 9.19 -6.00
N ILE A 91 -4.07 10.48 -6.26
CA ILE A 91 -3.08 11.43 -6.79
C ILE A 91 -1.95 11.64 -5.78
N VAL A 92 -2.30 11.93 -4.51
CA VAL A 92 -1.31 12.16 -3.46
C VAL A 92 -0.44 10.93 -3.28
N LEU A 93 -1.03 9.75 -3.16
CA LEU A 93 -0.30 8.51 -2.95
C LEU A 93 0.58 8.16 -4.17
N TYR A 94 0.12 8.42 -5.39
CA TYR A 94 0.91 8.25 -6.60
C TYR A 94 2.18 9.12 -6.61
N VAL A 95 2.06 10.39 -6.21
CA VAL A 95 3.20 11.32 -6.11
C VAL A 95 4.12 10.90 -4.96
N LEU A 96 3.55 10.64 -3.78
CA LEU A 96 4.30 10.34 -2.57
C LEU A 96 5.03 9.00 -2.65
N PHE A 97 4.46 8.01 -3.33
CA PHE A 97 5.04 6.69 -3.46
C PHE A 97 6.43 6.73 -4.11
N ARG A 98 6.58 7.51 -5.19
CA ARG A 98 7.89 7.68 -5.84
C ARG A 98 8.92 8.31 -4.92
N VAL A 99 8.51 9.33 -4.17
CA VAL A 99 9.37 10.01 -3.20
C VAL A 99 9.77 9.06 -2.07
N PHE A 100 8.84 8.26 -1.57
CA PHE A 100 9.10 7.30 -0.50
C PHE A 100 10.07 6.19 -0.94
N ILE A 101 9.84 5.58 -2.09
CA ILE A 101 10.75 4.56 -2.65
C ILE A 101 12.13 5.15 -2.91
N PHE A 102 12.19 6.36 -3.45
CA PHE A 102 13.45 7.07 -3.64
C PHE A 102 14.18 7.26 -2.30
N LEU A 103 13.48 7.73 -1.28
CA LEU A 103 14.05 7.99 0.05
C LEU A 103 14.55 6.71 0.71
N VAL A 104 13.78 5.62 0.64
CA VAL A 104 14.19 4.31 1.18
C VAL A 104 15.44 3.81 0.43
N GLY A 105 15.44 3.86 -0.90
CA GLY A 105 16.62 3.49 -1.70
C GLY A 105 17.83 4.38 -1.42
N PHE A 106 17.61 5.68 -1.26
CA PHE A 106 18.64 6.67 -0.95
C PHE A 106 19.28 6.37 0.40
N LEU A 107 18.47 6.27 1.47
CA LEU A 107 18.95 6.04 2.83
C LEU A 107 19.61 4.67 2.99
N ALA A 108 19.01 3.62 2.43
CA ALA A 108 19.58 2.28 2.49
C ALA A 108 20.95 2.20 1.79
N THR A 109 21.06 2.77 0.58
CA THR A 109 22.32 2.76 -0.18
C THR A 109 23.36 3.66 0.46
N MET A 110 22.97 4.87 0.90
CA MET A 110 23.86 5.80 1.60
C MET A 110 24.41 5.17 2.87
N GLY A 111 23.54 4.58 3.71
CA GLY A 111 23.95 3.88 4.93
C GLY A 111 24.89 2.71 4.63
N MET A 112 24.55 1.87 3.65
CA MET A 112 25.38 0.74 3.26
C MET A 112 26.77 1.17 2.79
N VAL A 113 26.86 2.15 1.89
CA VAL A 113 28.14 2.66 1.37
C VAL A 113 28.96 3.29 2.50
N TYR A 114 28.32 4.09 3.36
CA TYR A 114 28.97 4.70 4.51
C TYR A 114 29.62 3.64 5.40
N TYR A 115 28.85 2.62 5.83
CA TYR A 115 29.36 1.59 6.73
C TYR A 115 30.42 0.71 6.08
N VAL A 116 30.25 0.31 4.82
CA VAL A 116 31.20 -0.56 4.13
C VAL A 116 32.53 0.17 3.90
N VAL A 117 32.49 1.41 3.41
CA VAL A 117 33.70 2.20 3.15
C VAL A 117 34.41 2.55 4.46
N ASP A 118 33.68 2.97 5.49
CA ASP A 118 34.24 3.26 6.81
C ASP A 118 34.88 2.01 7.44
N PHE A 119 34.21 0.85 7.34
CA PHE A 119 34.74 -0.43 7.81
C PHE A 119 36.05 -0.79 7.11
N VAL A 120 36.11 -0.70 5.77
CA VAL A 120 37.31 -1.03 5.00
C VAL A 120 38.45 -0.08 5.36
N VAL A 121 38.20 1.24 5.38
CA VAL A 121 39.25 2.23 5.66
C VAL A 121 39.80 2.09 7.07
N LYS A 122 38.95 1.83 8.07
CA LYS A 122 39.39 1.57 9.44
C LYS A 122 40.11 0.23 9.58
N ARG A 123 39.60 -0.83 8.94
CA ARG A 123 40.17 -2.18 9.07
C ARG A 123 41.57 -2.31 8.47
N PHE A 124 41.84 -1.57 7.39
CA PHE A 124 43.11 -1.59 6.68
C PHE A 124 43.98 -0.36 6.97
N GLU A 125 43.60 0.46 7.95
CA GLU A 125 44.31 1.69 8.35
C GLU A 125 44.65 2.63 7.17
N LEU A 126 43.82 2.60 6.12
CA LEU A 126 44.10 3.28 4.85
C LEU A 126 44.12 4.80 5.01
N LEU A 127 43.43 5.32 6.02
CA LEU A 127 43.34 6.75 6.28
C LEU A 127 44.72 7.35 6.57
N ALA A 128 45.61 6.62 7.26
CA ALA A 128 46.95 7.08 7.62
C ALA A 128 47.85 7.29 6.39
N ASN A 129 47.57 6.59 5.29
CA ASN A 129 48.31 6.68 4.04
C ASN A 129 47.70 7.69 3.05
N MET A 130 46.61 8.36 3.41
CA MET A 130 45.96 9.37 2.58
C MET A 130 46.49 10.78 2.86
N ASN A 131 46.26 11.69 1.90
CA ASN A 131 46.69 13.08 2.00
C ASN A 131 46.03 13.80 3.19
N GLN A 132 46.70 14.79 3.78
CA GLN A 132 46.25 15.47 5.01
C GLN A 132 44.85 16.08 4.88
N PHE A 133 44.53 16.63 3.70
CA PHE A 133 43.19 17.14 3.39
C PHE A 133 42.08 16.09 3.54
N VAL A 134 42.35 14.84 3.13
CA VAL A 134 41.38 13.73 3.18
C VAL A 134 41.21 13.24 4.61
N GLN A 135 42.30 13.24 5.40
CA GLN A 135 42.24 12.87 6.82
C GLN A 135 41.38 13.86 7.62
N GLU A 136 41.62 15.16 7.44
CA GLU A 136 40.88 16.22 8.15
C GLU A 136 39.41 16.30 7.75
N ASN A 137 39.09 16.01 6.49
CA ASN A 137 37.73 16.10 5.94
C ASN A 137 37.05 14.73 5.71
N TRP A 138 37.59 13.64 6.27
CA TRP A 138 37.16 12.27 5.97
C TRP A 138 35.65 12.09 6.14
N PHE A 139 35.08 12.59 7.23
CA PHE A 139 33.64 12.49 7.50
C PHE A 139 32.81 13.16 6.39
N MET A 140 33.17 14.38 5.99
CA MET A 140 32.45 15.11 4.94
C MET A 140 32.61 14.47 3.57
N ILE A 141 33.82 14.00 3.24
CA ILE A 141 34.10 13.29 1.98
C ILE A 141 33.30 11.99 1.92
N LEU A 142 33.34 11.20 2.99
CA LEU A 142 32.59 9.94 3.08
C LEU A 142 31.08 10.20 2.96
N LEU A 143 30.57 11.22 3.64
CA LEU A 143 29.15 11.59 3.56
C LEU A 143 28.77 12.04 2.14
N ALA A 144 29.62 12.83 1.47
CA ALA A 144 29.41 13.28 0.09
C ALA A 144 29.42 12.10 -0.91
N VAL A 145 30.39 11.19 -0.79
CA VAL A 145 30.47 9.97 -1.62
C VAL A 145 29.25 9.07 -1.37
N SER A 146 28.89 8.87 -0.10
CA SER A 146 27.74 8.06 0.29
C SER A 146 26.43 8.67 -0.19
N ALA A 147 26.28 9.99 -0.12
CA ALA A 147 25.11 10.70 -0.64
C ALA A 147 25.03 10.60 -2.18
N GLY A 148 26.16 10.72 -2.88
CA GLY A 148 26.24 10.51 -4.33
C GLY A 148 25.79 9.10 -4.74
N CYS A 149 26.34 8.07 -4.10
CA CYS A 149 25.89 6.69 -4.28
C CYS A 149 24.43 6.50 -3.85
N GLY A 150 23.99 7.19 -2.80
CA GLY A 150 22.61 7.24 -2.33
C GLY A 150 21.65 7.72 -3.42
N ILE A 151 21.98 8.80 -4.13
CA ILE A 151 21.14 9.31 -5.23
C ILE A 151 20.99 8.25 -6.32
N ILE A 152 22.09 7.59 -6.70
CA ILE A 152 22.07 6.49 -7.69
C ILE A 152 21.19 5.34 -7.18
N GLY A 153 21.35 4.95 -5.91
CA GLY A 153 20.57 3.91 -5.26
C GLY A 153 19.07 4.23 -5.19
N GLY A 154 18.72 5.47 -4.85
CA GLY A 154 17.34 5.97 -4.84
C GLY A 154 16.72 5.92 -6.24
N LEU A 155 17.44 6.39 -7.27
CA LEU A 155 16.98 6.32 -8.66
C LEU A 155 16.79 4.87 -9.12
N LEU A 156 17.73 3.98 -8.81
CA LEU A 156 17.61 2.54 -9.13
C LEU A 156 16.42 1.90 -8.41
N ALA A 157 16.18 2.24 -7.14
CA ALA A 157 15.04 1.75 -6.37
C ALA A 157 13.71 2.17 -7.00
N THR A 158 13.60 3.43 -7.45
CA THR A 158 12.38 3.91 -8.14
C THR A 158 12.09 3.20 -9.47
N ASN A 159 13.11 2.61 -10.09
CA ASN A 159 12.94 1.84 -11.33
C ASN A 159 12.63 0.35 -11.09
N ARG A 160 12.74 -0.13 -9.85
CA ARG A 160 12.58 -1.55 -9.47
C ARG A 160 11.50 -1.77 -8.40
N SER A 161 10.67 -0.76 -8.10
CA SER A 161 9.60 -0.80 -7.09
C SER A 161 8.40 -1.68 -7.43
N SER A 162 8.29 -2.15 -8.67
CA SER A 162 7.16 -2.95 -9.15
C SER A 162 6.82 -4.16 -8.27
N SER A 163 7.82 -4.79 -7.64
CA SER A 163 7.58 -5.93 -6.74
C SER A 163 6.96 -5.53 -5.40
N VAL A 164 7.39 -4.39 -4.84
CA VAL A 164 6.84 -3.87 -3.57
C VAL A 164 5.40 -3.41 -3.79
N VAL A 165 5.16 -2.67 -4.87
CA VAL A 165 3.80 -2.26 -5.26
C VAL A 165 2.91 -3.48 -5.46
N ALA A 166 3.39 -4.50 -6.17
CA ALA A 166 2.62 -5.71 -6.40
C ALA A 166 2.17 -6.36 -5.09
N VAL A 167 3.06 -6.47 -4.10
CA VAL A 167 2.74 -7.07 -2.79
C VAL A 167 1.71 -6.23 -2.02
N LEU A 168 1.88 -4.91 -1.97
CA LEU A 168 0.95 -4.01 -1.26
C LEU A 168 -0.43 -4.00 -1.93
N SER A 169 -0.46 -3.92 -3.26
CA SER A 169 -1.69 -4.00 -4.05
C SER A 169 -2.37 -5.36 -3.91
N LEU A 170 -1.60 -6.46 -3.90
CA LEU A 170 -2.11 -7.80 -3.64
C LEU A 170 -2.78 -7.90 -2.28
N LEU A 171 -2.15 -7.36 -1.24
CA LEU A 171 -2.68 -7.37 0.11
C LEU A 171 -4.01 -6.58 0.18
N ALA A 172 -4.02 -5.37 -0.37
CA ALA A 172 -5.20 -4.52 -0.38
C ALA A 172 -6.35 -5.11 -1.20
N GLY A 173 -6.07 -5.60 -2.41
CA GLY A 173 -7.05 -6.26 -3.26
C GLY A 173 -7.59 -7.54 -2.64
N SER A 174 -6.72 -8.35 -1.99
CA SER A 174 -7.16 -9.58 -1.31
C SER A 174 -8.05 -9.30 -0.12
N ALA A 175 -7.74 -8.25 0.66
CA ALA A 175 -8.55 -7.83 1.80
C ALA A 175 -9.90 -7.22 1.36
N ALA A 176 -9.91 -6.36 0.35
CA ALA A 176 -11.15 -5.78 -0.16
C ALA A 176 -12.05 -6.84 -0.80
N LEU A 177 -11.48 -7.75 -1.59
CA LEU A 177 -12.24 -8.82 -2.24
C LEU A 177 -12.75 -9.87 -1.24
N SER A 178 -12.03 -10.12 -0.14
CA SER A 178 -12.52 -11.03 0.91
C SER A 178 -13.70 -10.43 1.69
N VAL A 179 -13.75 -9.11 1.91
CA VAL A 179 -14.94 -8.44 2.45
C VAL A 179 -16.15 -8.68 1.55
N GLU A 180 -15.98 -8.48 0.23
CA GLU A 180 -17.05 -8.72 -0.75
C GLU A 180 -17.51 -10.18 -0.76
N ILE A 181 -16.58 -11.15 -0.78
CA ILE A 181 -16.93 -12.58 -0.76
C ILE A 181 -17.72 -12.93 0.50
N VAL A 182 -17.22 -12.55 1.68
CA VAL A 182 -17.86 -12.89 2.96
C VAL A 182 -19.21 -12.18 3.09
N GLY A 183 -19.26 -10.89 2.77
CA GLY A 183 -20.45 -10.06 2.87
C GLY A 183 -21.56 -10.52 1.93
N TRP A 184 -21.27 -10.77 0.65
CA TRP A 184 -22.25 -11.26 -0.31
C TRP A 184 -22.71 -12.68 -0.02
N SER A 185 -21.80 -13.58 0.39
CA SER A 185 -22.15 -14.97 0.73
C SER A 185 -23.15 -15.01 1.89
N TYR A 186 -22.93 -14.16 2.89
CA TYR A 186 -23.84 -14.10 4.04
C TYR A 186 -25.14 -13.36 3.71
N LEU A 187 -25.09 -12.25 2.96
CA LEU A 187 -26.28 -11.54 2.50
C LEU A 187 -27.18 -12.46 1.66
N PHE A 188 -26.60 -13.30 0.81
CA PHE A 188 -27.35 -14.28 0.02
C PHE A 188 -28.02 -15.35 0.89
N ALA A 189 -27.38 -15.73 2.01
CA ALA A 189 -27.91 -16.73 2.94
C ALA A 189 -29.02 -16.18 3.86
N THR A 190 -28.92 -14.92 4.30
CA THR A 190 -29.84 -14.32 5.28
C THR A 190 -30.86 -13.36 4.70
N GLN A 191 -30.63 -12.84 3.49
CA GLN A 191 -31.40 -11.77 2.84
C GLN A 191 -31.57 -10.50 3.69
N ASP A 192 -30.71 -10.28 4.68
CA ASP A 192 -30.82 -9.21 5.66
C ASP A 192 -29.52 -8.43 5.75
N LYS A 193 -29.55 -7.18 5.25
CA LYS A 193 -28.38 -6.28 5.22
C LYS A 193 -27.88 -5.93 6.62
N GLN A 194 -28.76 -5.77 7.62
CA GLN A 194 -28.34 -5.36 8.96
C GLN A 194 -27.59 -6.48 9.70
N LYS A 195 -27.87 -7.74 9.38
CA LYS A 195 -27.14 -8.88 9.95
C LYS A 195 -25.73 -9.05 9.39
N VAL A 196 -25.42 -8.44 8.24
CA VAL A 196 -24.08 -8.50 7.64
C VAL A 196 -23.07 -7.69 8.45
N SER A 197 -23.43 -6.52 8.96
CA SER A 197 -22.53 -5.74 9.82
C SER A 197 -22.25 -6.44 11.15
N GLU A 198 -23.29 -7.03 11.76
CA GLU A 198 -23.16 -7.84 12.98
C GLU A 198 -22.27 -9.08 12.77
N LEU A 199 -22.24 -9.63 11.55
CA LEU A 199 -21.37 -10.76 11.23
C LEU A 199 -19.90 -10.41 11.42
N PHE A 200 -19.44 -9.27 10.89
CA PHE A 200 -18.03 -8.88 10.97
C PHE A 200 -17.56 -8.54 12.39
N SER A 201 -18.49 -8.40 13.34
CA SER A 201 -18.18 -8.29 14.78
C SER A 201 -17.97 -9.66 15.45
N LYS A 202 -18.33 -10.77 14.79
CA LYS A 202 -18.18 -12.13 15.35
C LYS A 202 -16.77 -12.69 15.08
N PRO A 203 -16.11 -13.30 16.08
CA PRO A 203 -14.75 -13.82 15.93
C PRO A 203 -14.65 -14.92 14.85
N ALA A 204 -15.69 -15.73 14.68
CA ALA A 204 -15.73 -16.76 13.64
C ALA A 204 -15.72 -16.17 12.23
N ALA A 205 -16.44 -15.06 12.00
CA ALA A 205 -16.46 -14.39 10.71
C ALA A 205 -15.12 -13.70 10.41
N LEU A 206 -14.49 -13.09 11.42
CA LEU A 206 -13.14 -12.54 11.31
C LEU A 206 -12.12 -13.61 10.95
N ALA A 207 -12.20 -14.81 11.55
CA ALA A 207 -11.35 -15.92 11.20
C ALA A 207 -11.53 -16.35 9.73
N VAL A 208 -12.77 -16.47 9.26
CA VAL A 208 -13.08 -16.79 7.85
C VAL A 208 -12.55 -15.70 6.91
N PHE A 209 -12.74 -14.43 7.24
CA PHE A 209 -12.21 -13.29 6.50
C PHE A 209 -10.68 -13.34 6.39
N ILE A 210 -9.97 -13.59 7.49
CA ILE A 210 -8.51 -13.71 7.51
C ILE A 210 -8.05 -14.87 6.63
N VAL A 211 -8.71 -16.03 6.74
CA VAL A 211 -8.38 -17.22 5.93
C VAL A 211 -8.58 -16.94 4.44
N ILE A 212 -9.71 -16.36 4.04
CA ILE A 212 -9.98 -16.02 2.64
C ILE A 212 -8.96 -15.01 2.12
N THR A 213 -8.66 -13.97 2.92
CA THR A 213 -7.63 -12.97 2.58
C THR A 213 -6.28 -13.62 2.36
N ALA A 214 -5.85 -14.52 3.25
CA ALA A 214 -4.59 -15.23 3.13
C ALA A 214 -4.55 -16.13 1.88
N VAL A 215 -5.64 -16.86 1.60
CA VAL A 215 -5.74 -17.71 0.40
C VAL A 215 -5.65 -16.88 -0.88
N LEU A 216 -6.41 -15.78 -0.98
CA LEU A 216 -6.36 -14.86 -2.13
C LEU A 216 -4.98 -14.23 -2.30
N PHE A 217 -4.35 -13.83 -1.19
CA PHE A 217 -3.02 -13.23 -1.20
C PHE A 217 -1.95 -14.22 -1.70
N VAL A 218 -1.94 -15.45 -1.17
CA VAL A 218 -1.01 -16.51 -1.58
C VAL A 218 -1.23 -16.89 -3.04
N ALA A 219 -2.49 -17.04 -3.47
CA ALA A 219 -2.83 -17.31 -4.86
C ALA A 219 -2.33 -16.18 -5.78
N GLY A 220 -2.57 -14.93 -5.40
CA GLY A 220 -2.12 -13.76 -6.15
C GLY A 220 -0.60 -13.63 -6.21
N LEU A 221 0.13 -13.96 -5.15
CA LEU A 221 1.59 -14.08 -5.16
C LEU A 221 2.05 -15.15 -6.15
N TYR A 222 1.44 -16.33 -6.11
CA TYR A 222 1.76 -17.41 -7.05
C TYR A 222 1.55 -16.99 -8.51
N PHE A 223 0.44 -16.33 -8.83
CA PHE A 223 0.17 -15.86 -10.19
C PHE A 223 1.13 -14.76 -10.67
N ASN A 224 1.42 -13.76 -9.83
CA ASN A 224 2.27 -12.63 -10.22
C ASN A 224 3.77 -13.00 -10.27
N PHE A 225 4.23 -13.90 -9.40
CA PHE A 225 5.66 -14.20 -9.27
C PHE A 225 6.08 -15.52 -9.94
N SER A 226 5.21 -16.55 -10.08
CA SER A 226 5.63 -17.82 -10.70
C SER A 226 5.82 -17.73 -12.23
N ARG A 227 5.08 -16.85 -12.92
CA ARG A 227 5.18 -16.69 -14.39
C ARG A 227 6.51 -16.09 -14.87
N GLY A 228 7.30 -15.48 -13.97
CA GLY A 228 8.64 -14.99 -14.28
C GLY A 228 9.65 -16.11 -14.57
N LYS A 229 9.50 -17.29 -13.96
CA LYS A 229 10.38 -18.45 -14.19
C LYS A 229 10.14 -19.08 -15.58
N LYS A 230 8.88 -19.30 -15.96
CA LYS A 230 8.53 -19.97 -17.23
C LYS A 230 8.93 -19.19 -18.50
N ARG A 231 9.14 -17.87 -18.42
CA ARG A 231 9.53 -17.04 -19.57
C ARG A 231 11.05 -17.01 -19.82
N GLN A 232 11.86 -17.43 -18.85
CA GLN A 232 13.31 -17.60 -19.02
C GLN A 232 13.67 -19.00 -19.53
N GLU A 233 12.87 -20.03 -19.23
CA GLU A 233 13.05 -21.39 -19.76
C GLU A 233 12.68 -21.51 -21.26
N ASN A 234 11.86 -20.61 -21.79
CA ASN A 234 11.41 -20.62 -23.19
C ASN A 234 12.15 -19.63 -24.10
N LYS A 235 13.31 -19.10 -23.70
CA LYS A 235 14.17 -18.43 -24.67
C LYS A 235 14.93 -19.51 -25.46
N PRO A 236 14.74 -19.65 -26.78
CA PRO A 236 15.67 -20.44 -27.58
C PRO A 236 17.07 -19.83 -27.40
N GLN A 237 18.03 -20.70 -27.09
CA GLN A 237 19.46 -20.36 -27.08
C GLN A 237 19.92 -19.94 -28.47
#